data_AF-A0A0D8XDD6-F1
#
_entry.id   AF-A0A0D8XDD6-F1
#
_cell.length_a   1.000
_cell.length_b   1.000
_cell.length_c   1.000
_cell.angle_alpha   90.00
_cell.angle_beta   90.00
_cell.angle_gamma   90.00
#
_symmetry.space_group_name_H-M   'P 1'
#
loop_
_entity.id
_entity.type
_entity.pdbx_description
1 polymer ?
#
loop_
_entity_poly.entity_id
_entity_poly.type
_entity_poly.pdbx_seq_one_letter_code
_entity_poly.pdbx_strand_id
1 'polypeptide(L)'
;TAVSTEKYANVVLCTDPLVAAIAQILLGGLAHAVPIENIYSISKTSREVVLDRIQNRFGKKCSYVVITSSLETNNIARKSFSPATISETSGIDSGLAYSDNG
;
A
#
# COMPACT_ATOMS: atom_id res chain seq x y z
N THR A 1 21.56 -8.30 -8.78
CA THR A 1 21.40 -8.69 -7.37
C THR A 1 20.06 -9.36 -7.22
N ALA A 2 20.04 -10.68 -6.99
CA ALA A 2 18.80 -11.42 -6.78
C ALA A 2 18.25 -11.08 -5.40
N VAL A 3 17.32 -10.13 -5.34
CA VAL A 3 16.48 -9.93 -4.15
C VAL A 3 15.61 -11.18 -4.04
N SER A 4 15.64 -11.85 -2.90
CA SER A 4 14.81 -13.01 -2.58
C SER A 4 13.32 -12.63 -2.69
N THR A 5 12.74 -12.69 -3.88
CA THR A 5 11.33 -12.44 -4.15
C THR A 5 10.40 -13.54 -3.64
N GLU A 6 10.95 -14.60 -3.03
CA GLU A 6 10.15 -15.71 -2.51
C GLU A 6 9.54 -15.46 -1.12
N LYS A 7 9.93 -14.38 -0.41
CA LYS A 7 9.55 -14.21 1.00
C LYS A 7 8.60 -13.05 1.30
N TYR A 8 8.39 -12.11 0.38
CA TYR A 8 7.52 -10.96 0.60
C TYR A 8 6.98 -10.37 -0.71
N ALA A 9 5.88 -9.62 -0.61
CA ALA A 9 5.27 -8.90 -1.72
C ALA A 9 4.98 -7.45 -1.30
N ASN A 10 5.41 -6.48 -2.10
CA ASN A 10 5.05 -5.08 -1.91
C ASN A 10 3.66 -4.84 -2.48
N VAL A 11 2.77 -4.24 -1.70
CA VAL A 11 1.39 -3.92 -2.07
C VAL A 11 1.13 -2.45 -1.76
N VAL A 12 0.55 -1.72 -2.71
CA VAL A 12 0.21 -0.30 -2.55
C VAL A 12 -1.31 -0.15 -2.47
N LEU A 13 -1.76 0.56 -1.45
CA LEU A 13 -3.14 0.99 -1.27
C LEU A 13 -3.20 2.52 -1.41
N CYS A 14 -3.97 3.03 -2.36
CA CYS A 14 -4.06 4.46 -2.66
C CYS A 14 -5.50 4.97 -2.73
N THR A 15 -5.70 6.27 -2.49
CA THR A 15 -6.98 6.97 -2.63
C THR A 15 -7.25 7.46 -4.05
N ASP A 16 -6.21 7.65 -4.85
CA ASP A 16 -6.30 8.16 -6.21
C ASP A 16 -6.94 7.14 -7.16
N PRO A 17 -7.59 7.59 -8.26
CA PRO A 17 -7.97 6.70 -9.35
C PRO A 17 -6.79 5.87 -9.83
N LEU A 18 -7.01 4.59 -10.16
CA LEU A 18 -5.95 3.63 -10.44
C LEU A 18 -4.92 4.11 -11.49
N VAL A 19 -5.38 4.77 -12.57
CA VAL A 19 -4.51 5.32 -13.62
C VAL A 19 -3.55 6.37 -13.05
N ALA A 20 -4.04 7.27 -12.20
CA ALA A 20 -3.21 8.31 -11.58
C ALA A 20 -2.18 7.71 -10.61
N ALA A 21 -2.59 6.74 -9.80
CA ALA A 21 -1.69 6.04 -8.87
C ALA A 21 -0.55 5.30 -9.59
N ILE A 22 -0.85 4.63 -10.71
CA ILE A 22 0.16 3.96 -11.53
C ILE A 22 1.13 4.99 -12.13
N ALA A 23 0.63 6.13 -12.63
CA ALA A 23 1.47 7.19 -13.15
C ALA A 23 2.44 7.72 -12.08
N GLN A 24 1.99 7.93 -10.85
CA GLN A 24 2.85 8.34 -9.73
C GLN A 24 3.94 7.32 -9.42
N ILE A 25 3.63 6.01 -9.44
CA ILE A 25 4.61 4.93 -9.21
C ILE A 25 5.67 4.89 -10.32
N LEU A 26 5.25 5.08 -11.59
CA LEU A 26 6.16 5.14 -12.73
C LEU A 26 7.09 6.36 -12.64
N LEU A 27 6.54 7.55 -12.41
CA LEU A 27 7.29 8.81 -12.29
C LEU A 27 8.22 8.82 -11.07
N GLY A 28 7.82 8.17 -9.98
CA GLY A 28 8.63 7.98 -8.78
C GLY A 28 9.73 6.90 -8.91
N GLY A 29 9.83 6.21 -10.06
CA GLY A 29 10.83 5.16 -10.27
C GLY A 29 10.60 3.87 -9.49
N LEU A 30 9.41 3.68 -8.90
CA LEU A 30 9.06 2.55 -8.03
C LEU A 30 8.47 1.35 -8.79
N ALA A 31 8.29 1.46 -10.10
CA ALA A 31 7.66 0.45 -10.94
C ALA A 31 8.34 -0.93 -10.91
N HIS A 32 9.65 -0.97 -10.65
CA HIS A 32 10.40 -2.21 -10.52
C HIS A 32 10.18 -2.92 -9.17
N ALA A 33 9.69 -2.18 -8.16
CA ALA A 33 9.51 -2.68 -6.79
C ALA A 33 8.05 -3.05 -6.48
N VAL A 34 7.08 -2.48 -7.20
CA VAL A 34 5.64 -2.72 -7.00
C VAL A 34 5.02 -3.17 -8.33
N PRO A 35 4.75 -4.48 -8.50
CA PRO A 35 4.01 -4.99 -9.65
C PRO A 35 2.65 -4.32 -9.79
N ILE A 36 2.18 -4.09 -11.02
CA ILE A 36 0.93 -3.37 -11.29
C ILE A 36 -0.29 -4.04 -10.66
N GLU A 37 -0.30 -5.37 -10.61
CA GLU A 37 -1.36 -6.18 -9.98
C GLU A 37 -1.39 -6.09 -8.44
N ASN A 38 -0.36 -5.46 -7.85
CA ASN A 38 -0.29 -5.20 -6.41
C ASN A 38 -0.69 -3.76 -6.04
N ILE A 39 -1.21 -2.98 -7.00
CA ILE A 39 -1.69 -1.61 -6.76
C ILE A 39 -3.22 -1.63 -6.66
N TYR A 40 -3.74 -1.19 -5.52
CA TYR A 40 -5.17 -1.15 -5.25
C TYR A 40 -5.63 0.28 -4.95
N SER A 41 -6.67 0.72 -5.67
CA SER A 41 -7.31 2.02 -5.46
C SER A 41 -8.61 1.89 -4.66
N ILE A 42 -8.79 2.77 -3.68
CA ILE A 42 -10.03 2.91 -2.90
C ILE A 42 -10.95 4.01 -3.45
N SER A 43 -10.65 4.60 -4.62
CA SER A 43 -11.39 5.74 -5.16
C SER A 43 -12.89 5.45 -5.41
N LYS A 44 -13.26 4.17 -5.55
CA LYS A 44 -14.63 3.69 -5.78
C LYS A 44 -15.05 2.54 -4.86
N THR A 45 -14.24 2.20 -3.86
CA THR A 45 -14.46 1.01 -3.03
C THR A 45 -13.88 1.28 -1.65
N SER A 46 -14.55 0.82 -0.58
CA SER A 46 -14.07 1.10 0.77
C SER A 46 -12.73 0.40 1.07
N ARG A 47 -11.99 0.93 2.06
CA ARG A 47 -10.70 0.38 2.50
C ARG A 47 -10.84 -1.07 2.95
N GLU A 48 -11.90 -1.39 3.70
CA GLU A 48 -12.18 -2.73 4.21
C GLU A 48 -12.30 -3.74 3.08
N VAL A 49 -13.05 -3.40 2.04
CA VAL A 49 -13.27 -4.29 0.88
C VAL A 49 -11.96 -4.53 0.14
N VAL A 50 -11.11 -3.51 0.01
CA VAL A 50 -9.81 -3.67 -0.64
C VAL A 50 -8.84 -4.50 0.23
N LEU A 51 -8.81 -4.27 1.54
CA LEU A 51 -8.00 -5.06 2.47
C LEU A 51 -8.45 -6.54 2.49
N ASP A 52 -9.75 -6.81 2.41
CA ASP A 52 -10.28 -8.18 2.28
C ASP A 52 -9.86 -8.82 0.95
N ARG A 53 -9.89 -8.08 -0.17
CA ARG A 53 -9.37 -8.56 -1.47
C ARG A 53 -7.89 -8.89 -1.41
N ILE A 54 -7.08 -8.06 -0.75
CA ILE A 54 -5.65 -8.32 -0.52
C ILE A 54 -5.51 -9.62 0.29
N GLN A 55 -6.25 -9.76 1.39
CA GLN A 55 -6.19 -10.96 2.22
C GLN A 55 -6.60 -12.23 1.47
N ASN A 56 -7.63 -12.15 0.64
CA ASN A 56 -8.13 -13.27 -0.16
C ASN A 56 -7.13 -13.68 -1.25
N ARG A 57 -6.38 -12.72 -1.81
CA ARG A 57 -5.35 -13.01 -2.82
C ARG A 57 -4.08 -13.63 -2.22
N PHE A 58 -3.55 -13.05 -1.14
CA PHE A 58 -2.28 -13.49 -0.56
C PHE A 58 -2.45 -14.61 0.47
N GLY A 59 -3.60 -14.68 1.13
CA GLY A 59 -3.95 -15.73 2.08
C GLY A 59 -4.06 -15.22 3.52
N LYS A 60 -5.01 -15.79 4.26
CA LYS A 60 -5.29 -15.41 5.66
C LYS A 60 -4.17 -15.77 6.65
N LYS A 61 -3.25 -16.66 6.26
CA LYS A 61 -2.11 -17.10 7.10
C LYS A 61 -0.83 -16.27 6.88
N CYS A 62 -0.84 -15.31 5.97
CA CYS A 62 0.31 -14.43 5.73
C CYS A 62 0.48 -13.43 6.87
N SER A 63 1.73 -13.06 7.15
CA SER A 63 2.04 -11.92 7.99
C SER A 63 1.91 -10.64 7.17
N TYR A 64 1.04 -9.73 7.61
CA TYR A 64 0.84 -8.44 6.98
C TYR A 64 1.61 -7.37 7.76
N VAL A 65 2.42 -6.61 7.03
CA VAL A 65 3.07 -5.40 7.54
C VAL A 65 2.40 -4.20 6.91
N VAL A 66 1.80 -3.35 7.73
CA VAL A 66 1.05 -2.18 7.25
C VAL A 66 1.83 -0.94 7.63
N ILE A 67 2.24 -0.20 6.60
CA ILE A 67 2.95 1.08 6.70
C ILE A 67 1.97 2.15 6.23
N THR A 68 1.52 3.00 7.14
CA THR A 68 0.55 4.05 6.81
C THR A 68 0.62 5.20 7.81
N SER A 69 0.39 6.42 7.30
CA SER A 69 0.15 7.61 8.11
C SER A 69 -1.35 7.82 8.41
N SER A 70 -2.23 7.03 7.81
CA SER A 70 -3.68 7.14 8.03
C SER A 70 -4.11 6.30 9.23
N LEU A 71 -4.58 6.98 10.28
CA LEU A 71 -5.15 6.32 11.47
C LEU A 71 -6.34 5.42 11.12
N GLU A 72 -7.15 5.82 10.13
CA GLU A 72 -8.27 5.02 9.63
C GLU A 72 -7.78 3.68 9.05
N THR A 73 -6.82 3.74 8.12
CA THR A 73 -6.22 2.53 7.52
C THR A 73 -5.57 1.65 8.59
N ASN A 74 -4.88 2.25 9.56
CA ASN A 74 -4.25 1.54 10.67
C ASN A 74 -5.29 0.76 11.51
N ASN A 75 -6.38 1.42 11.91
CA ASN A 75 -7.45 0.81 12.69
C ASN A 75 -8.16 -0.33 11.95
N ILE A 76 -8.47 -0.13 10.67
CA ILE A 76 -9.11 -1.17 9.85
C ILE A 76 -8.17 -2.35 9.68
N ALA A 77 -6.89 -2.11 9.39
CA ALA A 77 -5.92 -3.17 9.21
C ALA A 77 -5.69 -4.02 10.48
N ARG A 78 -5.68 -3.39 11.67
CA ARG A 78 -5.69 -4.11 12.97
C ARG A 78 -6.84 -5.11 13.09
N LYS A 79 -7.99 -4.75 12.54
CA LYS A 79 -9.19 -5.60 12.57
C LYS A 79 -9.16 -6.68 11.48
N SER A 80 -8.62 -6.36 10.30
CA SER A 80 -8.61 -7.26 9.13
C SER A 80 -7.50 -8.31 9.16
N PHE A 81 -6.33 -8.01 9.74
CA PHE A 81 -5.15 -8.87 9.68
C PHE A 81 -4.68 -9.33 11.07
N SER A 82 -4.69 -10.65 11.33
CA SER A 82 -4.20 -11.23 12.59
C SER A 82 -3.05 -12.24 12.36
N PRO A 83 -1.90 -12.16 13.07
CA PRO A 83 -1.35 -11.02 13.81
C PRO A 83 -0.56 -10.11 12.85
N ALA A 84 -1.09 -8.94 12.49
CA ALA A 84 -0.33 -7.97 11.71
C ALA A 84 0.66 -7.17 12.56
N THR A 85 1.89 -7.01 12.07
CA THR A 85 2.84 -6.02 12.61
C THR A 85 2.56 -4.70 11.93
N ILE A 86 2.26 -3.65 12.71
CA ILE A 86 1.91 -2.34 12.16
C ILE A 86 3.00 -1.36 12.57
N SER A 87 3.55 -0.66 11.58
CA SER A 87 4.54 0.38 11.80
C SER A 87 3.92 1.71 11.37
N GLU A 88 3.61 2.57 12.35
CA GLU A 88 3.32 3.99 12.09
C GLU A 88 4.63 4.71 11.80
N THR A 89 4.80 5.19 10.58
CA THR A 89 5.88 6.13 10.26
C THR A 89 5.34 7.54 10.47
N SER A 90 5.62 8.13 11.63
CA SER A 90 5.47 9.57 11.87
C SER A 90 6.50 10.42 11.11
N GLY A 91 7.32 9.84 10.23
CA GLY A 91 8.43 10.52 9.58
C GLY A 91 8.88 9.90 8.25
N ILE A 92 7.97 9.68 7.29
CA ILE A 92 8.39 9.78 5.88
C ILE A 92 8.49 11.27 5.54
N ASP A 93 9.61 11.86 5.96
CA ASP A 93 9.83 13.29 5.88
C ASP A 93 9.87 13.76 4.40
N SER A 94 8.98 14.72 4.09
CA SER A 94 9.16 15.85 3.18
C SER A 94 9.59 15.69 1.70
N GLY A 95 9.83 14.49 1.17
CA GLY A 95 10.30 14.33 -0.22
C GLY A 95 9.25 14.43 -1.35
N LEU A 96 7.95 14.47 -1.03
CA LEU A 96 6.86 14.52 -2.00
C LEU A 96 5.83 15.63 -1.71
N ALA A 97 6.23 16.66 -0.94
CA ALA A 97 5.47 17.90 -0.93
C ALA A 97 5.53 18.49 -2.34
N TYR A 98 4.46 18.26 -3.11
CA TYR A 98 4.18 19.01 -4.32
C TYR A 98 4.38 20.49 -3.99
N SER A 99 5.43 21.09 -4.56
CA SER A 99 5.51 22.53 -4.69
C SER A 99 4.43 22.93 -5.69
N ASP A 100 3.22 23.17 -5.17
CA ASP A 100 2.21 23.95 -5.86
C ASP A 100 2.66 25.42 -5.77
N ASN A 101 3.48 25.83 -6.73
CA ASN A 101 3.76 27.23 -7.02
C ASN A 101 3.15 27.54 -8.38
N GLY A 102 1.89 27.98 -8.34
CA GLY A 102 1.13 28.56 -9.43
C GLY A 102 0.09 29.50 -8.86
#